data_AF-A0A256FEL4-F1
#
_entry.id   AF-A0A256FEL4-F1
#
_cell.length_a   1.000
_cell.length_b   1.000
_cell.length_c   1.000
_cell.angle_alpha   90.00
_cell.angle_beta   90.00
_cell.angle_gamma   90.00
#
_symmetry.space_group_name_H-M   'P 1'
#
loop_
_entity.id
_entity.type
_entity.pdbx_description
1 polymer ?
#
loop_
_entity_poly.entity_id
_entity_poly.type
_entity_poly.pdbx_seq_one_letter_code
_entity_poly.pdbx_strand_id
1 'polypeptide(L)'
;MKLERHLADRDASFAAYRQASDREQSARAEYGLVGGFAASRLKAHPGSQTTYPGAPDPKPTATTQERISAPVEAAKRALQVASAARERAGEHQDKFAFLENILEWLRRTAAPGGHFREARIDPALVKTKGPLATEVTKIRARIAEIEATFAKVERAPVPADDLRSRAFAEIDRIAETGVLKVHPSNRTGTPLGLAQKLSIALVGENSLIGTGGSEVLVWLLRDDLKGAVAAMINALPQAGAMSDDERETAFADLAAARLKLERIEECLIATAAVDGLAIARRFDLDPRAYLNIEA
;
A
#
# COMPACT_ATOMS: atom_id res chain seq x y z
N MET A 1 -19.89 -17.62 13.02
CA MET A 1 -20.09 -16.88 14.27
C MET A 1 -19.20 -15.64 14.44
N LYS A 2 -17.86 -15.73 14.59
CA LYS A 2 -17.00 -14.53 14.80
C LYS A 2 -17.08 -13.51 13.65
N LEU A 3 -16.91 -13.96 12.40
CA LEU A 3 -16.95 -13.09 11.22
C LEU A 3 -18.33 -12.44 11.04
N GLU A 4 -19.42 -13.21 11.15
CA GLU A 4 -20.79 -12.70 11.02
C GLU A 4 -21.11 -11.62 12.05
N ARG A 5 -20.68 -11.81 13.31
CA ARG A 5 -20.82 -10.79 14.35
C ARG A 5 -20.11 -9.50 13.97
N HIS A 6 -18.85 -9.59 13.52
CA HIS A 6 -18.10 -8.42 13.12
C HIS A 6 -18.64 -7.73 11.86
N LEU A 7 -19.24 -8.49 10.93
CA LEU A 7 -19.97 -7.91 9.79
C LEU A 7 -21.21 -7.16 10.23
N ALA A 8 -22.00 -7.72 11.16
CA ALA A 8 -23.15 -7.03 11.73
C ALA A 8 -22.74 -5.75 12.48
N ASP A 9 -21.66 -5.79 13.26
CA ASP A 9 -21.12 -4.63 13.96
C ASP A 9 -20.62 -3.55 12.97
N ARG A 10 -19.96 -3.95 11.88
CA ARG A 10 -19.55 -3.03 10.80
C ARG A 10 -20.75 -2.35 10.17
N ASP A 11 -21.79 -3.09 9.83
CA ASP A 11 -22.97 -2.56 9.16
C ASP A 11 -23.73 -1.59 10.10
N ALA A 12 -23.80 -1.90 11.40
CA ALA A 12 -24.33 -1.00 12.42
C ALA A 12 -23.49 0.29 12.55
N SER A 13 -22.15 0.15 12.56
CA SER A 13 -21.24 1.30 12.59
C SER A 13 -21.39 2.19 11.34
N PHE A 14 -21.54 1.58 10.17
CA PHE A 14 -21.76 2.30 8.91
C PHE A 14 -23.10 3.08 8.92
N ALA A 15 -24.17 2.46 9.44
CA ALA A 15 -25.46 3.13 9.61
C ALA A 15 -25.35 4.33 10.57
N ALA A 16 -24.62 4.18 11.68
CA ALA A 16 -24.37 5.27 12.62
C ALA A 16 -23.56 6.41 11.99
N TYR A 17 -22.51 6.09 11.23
CA TYR A 17 -21.73 7.07 10.48
C TYR A 17 -22.59 7.84 9.48
N ARG A 18 -23.44 7.14 8.71
CA ARG A 18 -24.36 7.77 7.76
C ARG A 18 -25.32 8.73 8.45
N GLN A 19 -25.93 8.32 9.57
CA GLN A 19 -26.80 9.19 10.36
C GLN A 19 -26.06 10.43 10.89
N ALA A 20 -24.82 10.27 11.35
CA ALA A 20 -24.01 11.39 11.81
C ALA A 20 -23.62 12.34 10.67
N SER A 21 -23.30 11.81 9.50
CA SER A 21 -23.04 12.58 8.28
C SER A 21 -24.26 13.38 7.84
N ASP A 22 -25.45 12.77 7.83
CA ASP A 22 -26.70 13.46 7.45
C ASP A 22 -27.04 14.59 8.44
N ARG A 23 -26.77 14.40 9.74
CA ARG A 23 -26.89 15.44 10.77
C ARG A 23 -25.90 16.57 10.56
N GLU A 24 -24.64 16.28 10.23
CA GLU A 24 -23.64 17.32 9.92
C GLU A 24 -24.05 18.13 8.69
N GLN A 25 -24.51 17.48 7.62
CA GLN A 25 -24.99 18.16 6.42
C GLN A 25 -26.18 19.07 6.72
N SER A 26 -27.13 18.59 7.52
CA SER A 26 -28.28 19.37 7.96
C SER A 26 -27.87 20.58 8.80
N ALA A 27 -26.96 20.40 9.76
CA ALA A 27 -26.44 21.50 10.59
C ALA A 27 -25.63 22.51 9.77
N ARG A 28 -24.89 22.05 8.75
CA ARG A 28 -24.16 22.93 7.82
C ARG A 28 -25.12 23.77 6.98
N ALA A 29 -26.19 23.16 6.46
CA ALA A 29 -27.22 23.87 5.72
C ALA A 29 -27.92 24.92 6.61
N GLU A 30 -28.29 24.55 7.84
CA GLU A 30 -28.89 25.48 8.82
C GLU A 30 -27.95 26.65 9.15
N TYR A 31 -26.68 26.37 9.44
CA TYR A 31 -25.67 27.41 9.70
C TYR A 31 -25.53 28.37 8.50
N GLY A 32 -25.52 27.84 7.28
CA GLY A 32 -25.49 28.64 6.05
C GLY A 32 -26.73 29.54 5.90
N LEU A 33 -27.92 28.99 6.15
CA LEU A 33 -29.19 29.74 6.07
C LEU A 33 -29.25 30.84 7.13
N VAL A 34 -29.01 30.50 8.41
CA VAL A 34 -29.06 31.44 9.53
C VAL A 34 -27.99 32.52 9.38
N GLY A 35 -26.78 32.16 8.94
CA GLY A 35 -25.72 33.11 8.62
C GLY A 35 -26.11 34.05 7.48
N GLY A 36 -26.72 33.53 6.41
CA GLY A 36 -27.23 34.34 5.30
C GLY A 36 -28.34 35.31 5.71
N PHE A 37 -29.28 34.87 6.55
CA PHE A 37 -30.32 35.73 7.11
C PHE A 37 -29.76 36.79 8.06
N ALA A 38 -28.83 36.44 8.93
CA ALA A 38 -28.17 37.38 9.83
C ALA A 38 -27.39 38.45 9.05
N ALA A 39 -26.63 38.05 8.03
CA ALA A 39 -25.92 38.97 7.16
C ALA A 39 -26.87 39.90 6.38
N SER A 40 -27.97 39.35 5.85
CA SER A 40 -29.00 40.15 5.17
C SER A 40 -29.68 41.14 6.11
N ARG A 41 -29.99 40.75 7.35
CA ARG A 41 -30.56 41.65 8.37
C ARG A 41 -29.60 42.76 8.77
N LEU A 42 -28.32 42.46 8.94
CA LEU A 42 -27.31 43.49 9.21
C LEU A 42 -27.18 44.47 8.04
N LYS A 43 -27.26 43.98 6.80
CA LYS A 43 -27.24 44.82 5.57
C LYS A 43 -28.53 45.61 5.33
N ALA A 44 -29.67 45.14 5.82
CA ALA A 44 -30.96 45.80 5.72
C ALA A 44 -31.24 46.76 6.90
N HIS A 45 -30.36 46.81 7.90
CA HIS A 45 -30.39 47.75 9.01
C HIS A 45 -29.42 48.96 8.91
N PRO A 46 -29.13 49.59 7.74
CA PRO A 46 -28.85 51.01 7.72
C PRO A 46 -30.21 51.70 7.90
N GLY A 47 -30.39 52.38 9.03
CA GLY A 47 -31.70 52.77 9.57
C GLY A 47 -32.74 53.18 8.51
N SER A 48 -33.85 52.44 8.43
CA SER A 48 -35.06 52.85 7.71
C SER A 48 -35.82 53.95 8.47
N GLN A 49 -35.09 54.94 8.95
CA GLN A 49 -35.65 56.27 9.10
C GLN A 49 -35.36 56.97 7.77
N THR A 50 -36.31 57.73 7.24
CA THR A 50 -36.14 58.62 6.11
C THR A 50 -34.89 59.50 6.34
N THR A 51 -33.73 59.04 5.89
CA THR A 51 -32.48 59.76 6.04
C THR A 51 -32.49 60.91 5.06
N TYR A 52 -32.52 62.11 5.62
CA TYR A 52 -32.23 63.34 4.90
C TYR A 52 -30.83 63.24 4.26
N PRO A 53 -30.59 63.76 3.04
CA PRO A 53 -29.27 63.72 2.42
C PRO A 53 -28.26 64.44 3.32
N GLY A 54 -27.32 63.71 3.91
CA GLY A 54 -26.25 64.25 4.77
C GLY A 54 -26.19 63.75 6.22
N ALA A 55 -27.13 62.91 6.68
CA ALA A 55 -27.04 62.31 8.01
C ALA A 55 -26.10 61.09 8.03
N PRO A 56 -25.22 60.94 9.04
CA PRO A 56 -24.37 59.76 9.17
C PRO A 56 -25.20 58.51 9.44
N ASP A 57 -24.88 57.41 8.76
CA ASP A 57 -25.59 56.14 8.91
C ASP A 57 -25.62 55.69 10.38
N PRO A 58 -26.81 55.44 10.97
CA PRO A 58 -26.89 54.96 12.33
C PRO A 58 -26.33 53.53 12.39
N LYS A 59 -25.17 53.38 13.05
CA LYS A 59 -24.59 52.07 13.32
C LYS A 59 -25.55 51.26 14.19
N PRO A 60 -25.76 49.95 13.91
CA PRO A 60 -26.57 49.10 14.76
C PRO A 60 -26.04 49.13 16.19
N THR A 61 -26.94 49.26 17.16
CA THR A 61 -26.57 49.19 18.58
C THR A 61 -26.02 47.81 18.91
N ALA A 62 -25.05 47.72 19.82
CA ALA A 62 -24.41 46.46 20.23
C ALA A 62 -25.43 45.36 20.59
N THR A 63 -26.51 45.73 21.29
CA THR A 63 -27.61 44.83 21.67
C THR A 63 -28.37 44.24 20.48
N THR A 64 -28.47 44.96 19.36
CA THR A 64 -29.16 44.48 18.15
C THR A 64 -28.26 43.50 17.39
N GLN A 65 -26.96 43.81 17.32
CA GLN A 65 -25.97 42.93 16.70
C GLN A 65 -25.85 41.60 17.45
N GLU A 66 -25.84 41.63 18.79
CA GLU A 66 -25.84 40.42 19.64
C GLU A 66 -27.09 39.55 19.44
N ARG A 67 -28.27 40.15 19.31
CA ARG A 67 -29.51 39.39 19.03
C ARG A 67 -29.51 38.73 17.66
N ILE A 68 -28.90 39.38 16.67
CA ILE A 68 -28.79 38.85 15.30
C ILE A 68 -27.70 37.75 15.23
N SER A 69 -26.60 37.90 15.98
CA SER A 69 -25.50 36.92 15.99
C SER A 69 -25.76 35.70 16.88
N ALA A 70 -26.58 35.82 17.94
CA ALA A 70 -26.93 34.72 18.83
C ALA A 70 -27.40 33.42 18.12
N PRO A 71 -28.34 33.44 17.16
CA PRO A 71 -28.74 32.24 16.43
C PRO A 71 -27.62 31.68 15.52
N VAL A 72 -26.74 32.54 14.99
CA VAL A 72 -25.58 32.12 14.19
C VAL A 72 -24.60 31.34 15.06
N GLU A 73 -24.29 31.82 16.27
CA GLU A 73 -23.41 31.14 17.22
C GLU A 73 -24.03 29.85 17.77
N ALA A 74 -25.36 29.79 17.91
CA ALA A 74 -26.05 28.54 18.24
C ALA A 74 -25.93 27.50 17.10
N ALA A 75 -26.19 27.89 15.85
CA ALA A 75 -26.05 27.02 14.69
C ALA A 75 -24.60 26.57 14.47
N LYS A 76 -23.62 27.45 14.73
CA LYS A 76 -22.18 27.11 14.69
C LYS A 76 -21.81 26.06 15.72
N ARG A 77 -22.29 26.19 16.97
CA ARG A 77 -22.10 25.16 18.02
C ARG A 77 -22.76 23.84 17.63
N ALA A 78 -23.97 23.87 17.08
CA ALA A 78 -24.64 22.68 16.59
C ALA A 78 -23.84 21.97 15.48
N LEU A 79 -23.29 22.73 14.53
CA LEU A 79 -22.40 22.21 13.49
C LEU A 79 -21.13 21.58 14.08
N GLN A 80 -20.49 22.23 15.06
CA GLN A 80 -19.30 21.68 15.73
C GLN A 80 -19.62 20.34 16.44
N VAL A 81 -20.74 20.26 17.15
CA VAL A 81 -21.18 19.01 17.81
C VAL A 81 -21.47 17.92 16.78
N ALA A 82 -22.14 18.25 15.68
CA ALA A 82 -22.44 17.30 14.61
C ALA A 82 -21.16 16.80 13.91
N SER A 83 -20.21 17.70 13.64
CA SER A 83 -18.91 17.35 13.05
C SER A 83 -18.11 16.41 13.96
N ALA A 84 -18.00 16.72 15.25
CA ALA A 84 -17.35 15.84 16.24
C ALA A 84 -18.08 14.50 16.44
N ALA A 85 -19.40 14.45 16.22
CA ALA A 85 -20.14 13.19 16.23
C ALA A 85 -19.84 12.34 14.98
N ARG A 86 -19.71 12.96 13.81
CA ARG A 86 -19.31 12.28 12.57
C ARG A 86 -17.88 11.75 12.67
N GLU A 87 -16.95 12.54 13.18
CA GLU A 87 -15.55 12.12 13.37
C GLU A 87 -15.46 10.87 14.24
N ARG A 88 -16.10 10.88 15.43
CA ARG A 88 -16.17 9.70 16.31
C ARG A 88 -16.84 8.49 15.65
N ALA A 89 -17.87 8.71 14.84
CA ALA A 89 -18.51 7.62 14.09
C ALA A 89 -17.60 7.06 12.98
N GLY A 90 -16.82 7.92 12.33
CA GLY A 90 -15.80 7.55 11.35
C GLY A 90 -14.69 6.72 11.99
N GLU A 91 -14.12 7.19 13.10
CA GLU A 91 -13.14 6.44 13.88
C GLU A 91 -13.67 5.06 14.33
N HIS A 92 -14.98 4.96 14.64
CA HIS A 92 -15.60 3.69 14.98
C HIS A 92 -15.73 2.77 13.76
N GLN A 93 -16.12 3.31 12.60
CA GLN A 93 -16.20 2.58 11.34
C GLN A 93 -14.83 2.06 10.90
N ASP A 94 -13.78 2.88 11.02
CA ASP A 94 -12.42 2.55 10.61
C ASP A 94 -11.85 1.34 11.36
N LYS A 95 -12.34 1.07 12.58
CA LYS A 95 -11.99 -0.16 13.34
C LYS A 95 -12.39 -1.44 12.61
N PHE A 96 -13.28 -1.38 11.62
CA PHE A 96 -13.75 -2.51 10.82
C PHE A 96 -13.17 -2.56 9.42
N ALA A 97 -12.27 -1.64 9.03
CA ALA A 97 -11.66 -1.59 7.70
C ALA A 97 -10.95 -2.91 7.32
N PHE A 98 -10.38 -3.62 8.30
CA PHE A 98 -9.71 -4.91 8.10
C PHE A 98 -10.64 -6.01 7.54
N LEU A 99 -11.97 -5.90 7.71
CA LEU A 99 -12.92 -6.90 7.23
C LEU A 99 -13.00 -6.97 5.71
N GLU A 100 -12.77 -5.87 5.01
CA GLU A 100 -12.78 -5.86 3.54
C GLU A 100 -11.68 -6.75 2.97
N ASN A 101 -10.47 -6.62 3.52
CA ASN A 101 -9.32 -7.47 3.17
C ASN A 101 -9.60 -8.96 3.43
N ILE A 102 -10.27 -9.28 4.54
CA ILE A 102 -10.66 -10.67 4.85
C ILE A 102 -11.69 -11.20 3.85
N LEU A 103 -12.72 -10.40 3.53
CA LEU A 103 -13.76 -10.81 2.58
C LEU A 103 -13.20 -11.00 1.18
N GLU A 104 -12.33 -10.10 0.72
CA GLU A 104 -11.66 -10.23 -0.58
C GLU A 104 -10.79 -11.48 -0.63
N TRP A 105 -10.01 -11.72 0.41
CA TRP A 105 -9.21 -12.95 0.52
C TRP A 105 -10.09 -14.20 0.49
N LEU A 106 -11.18 -14.24 1.26
CA LEU A 106 -12.11 -15.36 1.26
C LEU A 106 -12.71 -15.59 -0.14
N ARG A 107 -13.10 -14.55 -0.87
CA ARG A 107 -13.62 -14.70 -2.24
C ARG A 107 -12.61 -15.31 -3.21
N ARG A 108 -11.32 -14.94 -3.06
CA ARG A 108 -10.24 -15.44 -3.92
C ARG A 108 -9.82 -16.87 -3.55
N THR A 109 -9.76 -17.19 -2.26
CA THR A 109 -9.15 -18.42 -1.75
C THR A 109 -10.16 -19.52 -1.46
N ALA A 110 -11.42 -19.19 -1.18
CA ALA A 110 -12.49 -20.16 -0.96
C ALA A 110 -13.09 -20.69 -2.28
N ALA A 111 -12.24 -21.07 -3.24
CA ALA A 111 -12.67 -21.82 -4.41
C ALA A 111 -13.23 -23.20 -3.98
N PRO A 112 -14.20 -23.77 -4.71
CA PRO A 112 -14.73 -25.10 -4.41
C PRO A 112 -13.60 -26.14 -4.36
N GLY A 113 -13.35 -26.72 -3.17
CA GLY A 113 -12.29 -27.70 -2.95
C GLY A 113 -11.11 -27.22 -2.09
N GLY A 114 -11.08 -25.95 -1.66
CA GLY A 114 -10.10 -25.47 -0.68
C GLY A 114 -10.32 -26.11 0.69
N HIS A 115 -9.34 -26.87 1.19
CA HIS A 115 -9.36 -27.44 2.54
C HIS A 115 -8.60 -26.52 3.49
N PHE A 116 -9.30 -25.90 4.45
CA PHE A 116 -8.67 -25.15 5.54
C PHE A 116 -8.56 -26.03 6.78
N ARG A 117 -7.44 -25.91 7.49
CA ARG A 117 -7.23 -26.54 8.80
C ARG A 117 -7.26 -25.49 9.89
N GLU A 118 -7.74 -25.85 11.07
CA GLU A 118 -7.70 -24.96 12.23
C GLU A 118 -6.26 -24.79 12.71
N ALA A 119 -5.79 -23.56 12.81
CA ALA A 119 -4.49 -23.22 13.34
C ALA A 119 -4.60 -23.07 14.86
N ARG A 120 -4.07 -24.04 15.62
CA ARG A 120 -4.00 -23.94 17.07
C ARG A 120 -2.80 -23.10 17.48
N ILE A 121 -3.05 -22.03 18.24
CA ILE A 121 -2.00 -21.24 18.88
C ILE A 121 -1.67 -21.91 20.22
N ASP A 122 -0.38 -22.06 20.52
CA ASP A 122 0.06 -22.54 21.83
C ASP A 122 -0.34 -21.53 22.91
N PRO A 123 -1.22 -21.89 23.87
CA PRO A 123 -1.65 -21.01 24.95
C PRO A 123 -0.49 -20.49 25.81
N ALA A 124 0.65 -21.20 25.84
CA ALA A 124 1.82 -20.77 26.58
C ALA A 124 2.44 -19.47 26.03
N LEU A 125 2.30 -19.22 24.72
CA LEU A 125 2.81 -18.01 24.06
C LEU A 125 1.98 -16.75 24.38
N VAL A 126 0.77 -16.94 24.92
CA VAL A 126 -0.19 -15.86 25.21
C VAL A 126 -0.15 -15.45 26.70
N LYS A 127 0.66 -16.13 27.52
CA LYS A 127 0.82 -15.82 28.94
C LYS A 127 1.54 -14.49 29.12
N THR A 128 0.78 -13.43 29.29
CA THR A 128 1.29 -12.07 29.54
C THR A 128 1.30 -11.77 31.04
N LYS A 129 2.36 -11.09 31.50
CA LYS A 129 2.51 -10.64 32.90
C LYS A 129 2.15 -9.16 33.09
N GLY A 130 1.49 -8.53 32.12
CA GLY A 130 1.21 -7.09 32.10
C GLY A 130 -0.04 -6.71 31.29
N PRO A 131 -0.31 -5.40 31.11
CA PRO A 131 -1.48 -4.93 30.37
C PRO A 131 -1.49 -5.43 28.91
N LEU A 132 -2.60 -6.02 28.47
CA LEU A 132 -2.74 -6.60 27.13
C LEU A 132 -2.45 -5.60 26.01
N ALA A 133 -2.85 -4.33 26.18
CA ALA A 133 -2.57 -3.28 25.21
C ALA A 133 -1.06 -3.06 24.98
N THR A 134 -0.25 -3.10 26.05
CA THR A 134 1.20 -2.91 25.96
C THR A 134 1.85 -4.08 25.21
N GLU A 135 1.39 -5.30 25.43
CA GLU A 135 1.90 -6.49 24.75
C GLU A 135 1.53 -6.49 23.26
N VAL A 136 0.32 -6.05 22.90
CA VAL A 136 -0.06 -5.81 21.50
C VAL A 136 0.86 -4.78 20.85
N THR A 137 1.17 -3.67 21.52
CA THR A 137 2.12 -2.67 20.99
C THR A 137 3.51 -3.25 20.75
N LYS A 138 4.02 -4.11 21.66
CA LYS A 138 5.31 -4.80 21.47
C LYS A 138 5.29 -5.73 20.26
N ILE A 139 4.21 -6.48 20.07
CA ILE A 139 4.08 -7.38 18.91
C ILE A 139 4.02 -6.56 17.61
N ARG A 140 3.28 -5.45 17.59
CA ARG A 140 3.24 -4.55 16.42
C ARG A 140 4.60 -3.99 16.08
N ALA A 141 5.38 -3.57 17.09
CA ALA A 141 6.75 -3.13 16.87
C ALA A 141 7.60 -4.25 16.26
N ARG A 142 7.45 -5.50 16.74
CA ARG A 142 8.17 -6.65 16.17
C ARG A 142 7.73 -6.99 14.74
N ILE A 143 6.45 -6.82 14.40
CA ILE A 143 5.99 -6.98 13.00
C ILE A 143 6.61 -5.90 12.11
N ALA A 144 6.65 -4.65 12.57
CA ALA A 144 7.30 -3.56 11.82
C ALA A 144 8.82 -3.82 11.61
N GLU A 145 9.50 -4.43 12.58
CA GLU A 145 10.90 -4.88 12.41
C GLU A 145 11.04 -5.97 11.34
N ILE A 146 10.09 -6.91 11.28
CA ILE A 146 10.05 -7.94 10.23
C ILE A 146 9.80 -7.31 8.87
N GLU A 147 8.86 -6.36 8.75
CA GLU A 147 8.60 -5.63 7.50
C GLU A 147 9.83 -4.83 7.04
N ALA A 148 10.53 -4.17 7.97
CA ALA A 148 11.79 -3.50 7.67
C ALA A 148 12.88 -4.49 7.20
N THR A 149 12.90 -5.71 7.76
CA THR A 149 13.82 -6.78 7.34
C THR A 149 13.43 -7.33 5.97
N PHE A 150 12.14 -7.49 5.71
CA PHE A 150 11.60 -7.88 4.40
C PHE A 150 12.04 -6.90 3.32
N ALA A 151 11.90 -5.60 3.55
CA ALA A 151 12.36 -4.56 2.63
C ALA A 151 13.89 -4.56 2.42
N LYS A 152 14.68 -5.02 3.39
CA LYS A 152 16.13 -5.22 3.23
C LYS A 152 16.44 -6.42 2.34
N VAL A 153 15.77 -7.54 2.55
CA VAL A 153 15.92 -8.77 1.74
C VAL A 153 15.47 -8.53 0.30
N GLU A 154 14.39 -7.77 0.08
CA GLU A 154 13.93 -7.39 -1.25
C GLU A 154 14.95 -6.56 -2.04
N ARG A 155 15.69 -5.69 -1.33
CA ARG A 155 16.73 -4.83 -1.93
C ARG A 155 18.12 -5.45 -1.90
N ALA A 156 18.25 -6.69 -1.43
CA ALA A 156 19.53 -7.37 -1.37
C ALA A 156 20.09 -7.58 -2.80
N PRO A 157 21.33 -7.18 -3.08
CA PRO A 157 21.93 -7.40 -4.39
C PRO A 157 22.14 -8.90 -4.65
N VAL A 158 22.19 -9.28 -5.92
CA VAL A 158 22.57 -10.64 -6.31
C VAL A 158 24.09 -10.81 -6.12
N PRO A 159 24.58 -11.97 -5.64
CA PRO A 159 26.01 -12.23 -5.48
C PRO A 159 26.77 -12.04 -6.79
N ALA A 160 27.98 -11.47 -6.69
CA ALA A 160 28.85 -11.23 -7.83
C ALA A 160 29.10 -12.50 -8.67
N ASP A 161 29.21 -13.66 -8.04
CA ASP A 161 29.47 -14.92 -8.75
C ASP A 161 28.26 -15.36 -9.59
N ASP A 162 27.04 -15.18 -9.08
CA ASP A 162 25.80 -15.47 -9.81
C ASP A 162 25.62 -14.50 -10.98
N LEU A 163 25.86 -13.20 -10.75
CA LEU A 163 25.83 -12.19 -11.81
C LEU A 163 26.86 -12.47 -12.89
N ARG A 164 28.08 -12.88 -12.50
CA ARG A 164 29.14 -13.24 -13.43
C ARG A 164 28.78 -14.48 -14.23
N SER A 165 28.24 -15.51 -13.58
CA SER A 165 27.78 -16.73 -14.22
C SER A 165 26.69 -16.45 -15.28
N ARG A 166 25.67 -15.66 -14.92
CA ARG A 166 24.58 -15.24 -15.84
C ARG A 166 25.10 -14.41 -17.01
N ALA A 167 25.95 -13.42 -16.74
CA ALA A 167 26.52 -12.56 -17.78
C ALA A 167 27.44 -13.36 -18.73
N PHE A 168 28.23 -14.29 -18.20
CA PHE A 168 29.12 -15.12 -19.02
C PHE A 168 28.32 -16.08 -19.89
N ALA A 169 27.28 -16.71 -19.34
CA ALA A 169 26.37 -17.55 -20.12
C ALA A 169 25.67 -16.76 -21.23
N GLU A 170 25.34 -15.49 -20.99
CA GLU A 170 24.76 -14.62 -22.01
C GLU A 170 25.75 -14.27 -23.13
N ILE A 171 26.96 -13.85 -22.79
CA ILE A 171 28.02 -13.58 -23.76
C ILE A 171 28.30 -14.84 -24.60
N ASP A 172 28.35 -16.00 -23.96
CA ASP A 172 28.62 -17.27 -24.61
C ASP A 172 27.55 -17.65 -25.63
N ARG A 173 26.28 -17.51 -25.26
CA ARG A 173 25.14 -17.75 -26.15
C ARG A 173 25.19 -16.86 -27.40
N ILE A 174 25.53 -15.58 -27.22
CA ILE A 174 25.63 -14.62 -28.34
C ILE A 174 26.85 -14.95 -29.21
N ALA A 175 28.00 -15.23 -28.59
CA ALA A 175 29.22 -15.64 -29.28
C ALA A 175 29.02 -16.92 -30.11
N GLU A 176 28.30 -17.91 -29.58
CA GLU A 176 27.96 -19.15 -30.29
C GLU A 176 27.19 -18.90 -31.59
N THR A 177 26.29 -17.90 -31.58
CA THR A 177 25.53 -17.48 -32.77
C THR A 177 26.42 -16.80 -33.81
N GLY A 178 27.45 -16.09 -33.33
CA GLY A 178 28.45 -15.38 -34.13
C GLY A 178 29.59 -16.22 -34.68
N VAL A 179 29.70 -17.50 -34.30
CA VAL A 179 30.80 -18.38 -34.74
C VAL A 179 30.86 -18.46 -36.26
N LEU A 180 32.01 -18.09 -36.82
CA LEU A 180 32.28 -18.26 -38.24
C LEU A 180 32.62 -19.73 -38.54
N LYS A 181 31.92 -20.31 -39.51
CA LYS A 181 32.12 -21.69 -39.95
C LYS A 181 32.66 -21.69 -41.38
N VAL A 182 33.79 -22.35 -41.60
CA VAL A 182 34.32 -22.61 -42.95
C VAL A 182 33.91 -24.01 -43.36
N HIS A 183 33.10 -24.14 -44.40
CA HIS A 183 32.77 -25.45 -44.95
C HIS A 183 33.88 -25.91 -45.92
N PRO A 184 34.46 -27.10 -45.75
CA PRO A 184 35.60 -27.55 -46.57
C PRO A 184 35.24 -27.74 -48.05
N SER A 185 33.96 -27.95 -48.36
CA SER A 185 33.47 -28.04 -49.74
C SER A 185 33.10 -26.70 -50.36
N ASN A 186 33.33 -25.58 -49.67
CA ASN A 186 32.96 -24.28 -50.19
C ASN A 186 33.87 -23.89 -51.38
N ARG A 187 33.27 -23.77 -52.56
CA ARG A 187 33.96 -23.34 -53.79
C ARG A 187 33.62 -21.90 -54.18
N THR A 188 32.84 -21.18 -53.36
CA THR A 188 32.57 -19.75 -53.61
C THR A 188 33.78 -18.91 -53.22
N GLY A 189 33.89 -17.71 -53.80
CA GLY A 189 34.92 -16.72 -53.40
C GLY A 189 34.70 -16.11 -52.01
N THR A 190 33.70 -16.58 -51.26
CA THR A 190 33.27 -16.03 -49.96
C THR A 190 33.14 -17.14 -48.91
N PRO A 191 34.25 -17.80 -48.53
CA PRO A 191 34.24 -18.99 -47.68
C PRO A 191 33.57 -18.81 -46.32
N LEU A 192 33.53 -17.57 -45.81
CA LEU A 192 33.00 -17.19 -44.50
C LEU A 192 31.63 -16.49 -44.55
N GLY A 193 31.17 -16.08 -45.74
CA GLY A 193 29.90 -15.34 -45.88
C GLY A 193 29.81 -14.03 -45.08
N LEU A 194 30.94 -13.39 -44.74
CA LEU A 194 30.99 -12.23 -43.84
C LEU A 194 30.05 -11.08 -44.25
N ALA A 195 29.96 -10.78 -45.55
CA ALA A 195 29.09 -9.72 -46.04
C ALA A 195 27.61 -9.91 -45.63
N GLN A 196 27.13 -11.16 -45.58
CA GLN A 196 25.77 -11.48 -45.15
C GLN A 196 25.61 -11.42 -43.62
N LYS A 197 26.63 -11.83 -42.87
CA LYS A 197 26.62 -11.80 -41.39
C LYS A 197 26.77 -10.39 -40.82
N LEU A 198 27.42 -9.48 -41.55
CA LEU A 198 27.62 -8.08 -41.17
C LEU A 198 26.56 -7.14 -41.75
N SER A 199 25.66 -7.62 -42.61
CA SER A 199 24.69 -6.75 -43.27
C SER A 199 23.56 -6.32 -42.35
N ILE A 200 23.11 -5.08 -42.53
CA ILE A 200 21.85 -4.56 -42.02
C ILE A 200 20.98 -4.30 -43.24
N ALA A 201 19.78 -4.88 -43.26
CA ALA A 201 18.82 -4.70 -44.34
C ALA A 201 17.69 -3.78 -43.89
N LEU A 202 17.23 -2.90 -44.77
CA LEU A 202 15.99 -2.15 -44.57
C LEU A 202 14.82 -3.02 -45.06
N VAL A 203 13.83 -3.24 -44.21
CA VAL A 203 12.60 -3.97 -44.56
C VAL A 203 11.40 -3.02 -44.39
N GLY A 204 10.84 -2.59 -45.52
CA GLY A 204 9.82 -1.53 -45.55
C GLY A 204 10.41 -0.13 -45.39
N GLU A 205 9.55 0.87 -45.19
CA GLU A 205 9.98 2.28 -45.14
C GLU A 205 10.68 2.66 -43.82
N ASN A 206 10.49 1.91 -42.72
CA ASN A 206 10.96 2.30 -41.39
C ASN A 206 11.46 1.14 -40.49
N SER A 207 11.80 -0.05 -41.01
CA SER A 207 12.34 -1.13 -40.19
C SER A 207 13.73 -1.57 -40.65
N LEU A 208 14.66 -1.70 -39.70
CA LEU A 208 15.97 -2.29 -39.92
C LEU A 208 15.94 -3.72 -39.38
N ILE A 209 16.28 -4.68 -40.24
CA ILE A 209 16.44 -6.09 -39.89
C ILE A 209 17.90 -6.48 -40.07
N GLY A 210 18.49 -7.01 -39.01
CA GLY A 210 19.87 -7.45 -38.98
C GLY A 210 20.55 -7.09 -37.68
N THR A 211 21.57 -7.85 -37.31
CA THR A 211 22.35 -7.64 -36.08
C THR A 211 23.57 -6.73 -36.32
N GLY A 212 23.83 -6.35 -37.59
CA GLY A 212 24.99 -5.55 -37.96
C GLY A 212 26.32 -6.23 -37.63
N GLY A 213 26.33 -7.56 -37.53
CA GLY A 213 27.52 -8.31 -37.13
C GLY A 213 27.84 -8.28 -35.64
N SER A 214 26.95 -7.79 -34.78
CA SER A 214 27.18 -7.72 -33.33
C SER A 214 27.55 -9.08 -32.73
N GLU A 215 26.91 -10.15 -33.17
CA GLU A 215 27.22 -11.53 -32.75
C GLU A 215 28.65 -11.94 -33.13
N VAL A 216 29.12 -11.57 -34.33
CA VAL A 216 30.49 -11.86 -34.80
C VAL A 216 31.51 -11.08 -33.97
N LEU A 217 31.21 -9.83 -33.63
CA LEU A 217 32.06 -9.01 -32.75
C LEU A 217 32.12 -9.57 -31.34
N VAL A 218 30.99 -10.01 -30.78
CA VAL A 218 30.93 -10.66 -29.46
C VAL A 218 31.70 -11.98 -29.46
N TRP A 219 31.65 -12.75 -30.55
CA TRP A 219 32.46 -13.94 -30.70
C TRP A 219 33.96 -13.63 -30.73
N LEU A 220 34.38 -12.62 -31.50
CA LEU A 220 35.79 -12.22 -31.62
C LEU A 220 36.35 -11.67 -30.29
N LEU A 221 35.54 -10.90 -29.56
CA LEU A 221 35.93 -10.20 -28.33
C LEU A 221 35.43 -10.91 -27.06
N ARG A 222 35.08 -12.19 -27.15
CA ARG A 222 34.40 -12.95 -26.08
C ARG A 222 35.13 -12.84 -24.73
N ASP A 223 36.44 -13.07 -24.74
CA ASP A 223 37.25 -13.10 -23.51
C ASP A 223 37.48 -11.69 -22.95
N ASP A 224 37.70 -10.70 -23.82
CA ASP A 224 37.85 -9.30 -23.41
C ASP A 224 36.55 -8.75 -22.80
N LEU A 225 35.39 -9.08 -23.40
CA LEU A 225 34.07 -8.73 -22.87
C LEU A 225 33.84 -9.37 -21.50
N LYS A 226 34.16 -10.66 -21.34
CA LYS A 226 34.07 -11.33 -20.03
C LYS A 226 34.97 -10.68 -18.98
N GLY A 227 36.21 -10.33 -19.35
CA GLY A 227 37.15 -9.64 -18.49
C GLY A 227 36.64 -8.26 -18.05
N ALA A 228 36.15 -7.46 -19.00
CA ALA A 228 35.58 -6.14 -18.73
C ALA A 228 34.34 -6.21 -17.83
N VAL A 229 33.40 -7.13 -18.13
CA VAL A 229 32.19 -7.33 -17.33
C VAL A 229 32.53 -7.83 -15.92
N ALA A 230 33.48 -8.76 -15.77
CA ALA A 230 33.91 -9.21 -14.46
C ALA A 230 34.49 -8.07 -13.61
N ALA A 231 35.29 -7.17 -14.23
CA ALA A 231 35.81 -5.99 -13.54
C ALA A 231 34.67 -5.04 -13.10
N MET A 232 33.66 -4.83 -13.96
CA MET A 232 32.48 -4.03 -13.60
C MET A 232 31.69 -4.64 -12.44
N ILE A 233 31.45 -5.95 -12.46
CA ILE A 233 30.72 -6.67 -11.39
C ILE A 233 31.50 -6.60 -10.07
N ASN A 234 32.82 -6.79 -10.11
CA ASN A 234 33.68 -6.74 -8.92
C ASN A 234 33.71 -5.34 -8.28
N ALA A 235 33.39 -4.27 -9.02
CA ALA A 235 33.30 -2.92 -8.51
C ALA A 235 31.94 -2.61 -7.84
N LEU A 236 30.93 -3.48 -7.98
CA LEU A 236 29.61 -3.28 -7.38
C LEU A 236 29.62 -3.55 -5.86
N PRO A 237 28.82 -2.82 -5.06
CA PRO A 237 28.68 -3.09 -3.64
C PRO A 237 28.04 -4.48 -3.42
N GLN A 238 28.74 -5.36 -2.69
CA GLN A 238 28.30 -6.73 -2.37
C GLN A 238 27.76 -6.89 -0.94
N ALA A 239 27.59 -5.79 -0.20
CA ALA A 239 27.12 -5.85 1.17
C ALA A 239 25.69 -6.39 1.24
N GLY A 240 25.50 -7.51 1.95
CA GLY A 240 24.19 -8.15 2.10
C GLY A 240 23.69 -8.82 0.82
N ALA A 241 24.58 -9.23 -0.09
CA ALA A 241 24.17 -9.97 -1.27
C ALA A 241 23.54 -11.32 -0.91
N MET A 242 22.47 -11.68 -1.61
CA MET A 242 21.71 -12.92 -1.39
C MET A 242 21.37 -13.57 -2.73
N SER A 243 21.65 -14.86 -2.85
CA SER A 243 21.18 -15.64 -4.00
C SER A 243 19.66 -15.67 -4.07
N ASP A 244 19.10 -16.02 -5.23
CA ASP A 244 17.65 -16.08 -5.40
C ASP A 244 17.01 -17.11 -4.44
N ASP A 245 17.67 -18.25 -4.21
CA ASP A 245 17.22 -19.31 -3.29
C ASP A 245 17.28 -18.88 -1.81
N GLU A 246 18.35 -18.19 -1.41
CA GLU A 246 18.46 -17.61 -0.05
C GLU A 246 17.41 -16.53 0.16
N ARG A 247 17.14 -15.71 -0.87
CA ARG A 247 16.13 -14.65 -0.82
C ARG A 247 14.73 -15.25 -0.70
N GLU A 248 14.40 -16.29 -1.46
CA GLU A 248 13.13 -17.00 -1.37
C GLU A 248 12.95 -17.67 0.01
N THR A 249 13.99 -18.34 0.51
CA THR A 249 13.98 -18.95 1.85
C THR A 249 13.77 -17.89 2.94
N ALA A 250 14.51 -16.78 2.88
CA ALA A 250 14.36 -15.68 3.83
C ALA A 250 12.96 -15.06 3.77
N PHE A 251 12.37 -14.90 2.59
CA PHE A 251 10.99 -14.43 2.46
C PHE A 251 9.99 -15.40 3.08
N ALA A 252 10.15 -16.71 2.86
CA ALA A 252 9.30 -17.73 3.47
C ALA A 252 9.39 -17.69 5.01
N ASP A 253 10.60 -17.61 5.55
CA ASP A 253 10.85 -17.55 7.00
C ASP A 253 10.26 -16.28 7.62
N LEU A 254 10.48 -15.11 6.98
CA LEU A 254 9.92 -13.84 7.45
C LEU A 254 8.39 -13.83 7.38
N ALA A 255 7.79 -14.39 6.32
CA ALA A 255 6.35 -14.51 6.19
C ALA A 255 5.75 -15.44 7.26
N ALA A 256 6.41 -16.57 7.54
CA ALA A 256 6.00 -17.50 8.60
C ALA A 256 6.11 -16.86 9.99
N ALA A 257 7.22 -16.14 10.26
CA ALA A 257 7.43 -15.42 11.51
C ALA A 257 6.39 -14.30 11.70
N ARG A 258 6.10 -13.54 10.64
CA ARG A 258 5.04 -12.52 10.64
C ARG A 258 3.68 -13.13 10.97
N LEU A 259 3.28 -14.19 10.27
CA LEU A 259 2.00 -14.87 10.50
C LEU A 259 1.88 -15.38 11.94
N LYS A 260 2.96 -15.92 12.51
CA LYS A 260 3.00 -16.36 13.92
C LYS A 260 2.75 -15.19 14.88
N LEU A 261 3.38 -14.04 14.65
CA LEU A 261 3.17 -12.85 15.49
C LEU A 261 1.75 -12.29 15.36
N GLU A 262 1.20 -12.25 14.15
CA GLU A 262 -0.17 -11.78 13.92
C GLU A 262 -1.21 -12.69 14.57
N ARG A 263 -0.97 -14.01 14.61
CA ARG A 263 -1.80 -14.95 15.39
C ARG A 263 -1.76 -14.64 16.88
N ILE A 264 -0.58 -14.36 17.43
CA ILE A 264 -0.45 -13.97 18.84
C ILE A 264 -1.16 -12.63 19.09
N GLU A 265 -1.00 -11.64 18.19
CA GLU A 265 -1.72 -10.37 18.26
C GLU A 265 -3.24 -10.59 18.31
N GLU A 266 -3.80 -11.38 17.38
CA GLU A 266 -5.23 -11.65 17.35
C GLU A 266 -5.70 -12.36 18.61
N CYS A 267 -4.92 -13.31 19.14
CA CYS A 267 -5.27 -14.00 20.38
C CYS A 267 -5.33 -13.04 21.58
N LEU A 268 -4.38 -12.10 21.67
CA LEU A 268 -4.39 -11.06 22.70
C LEU A 268 -5.56 -10.08 22.54
N ILE A 269 -5.88 -9.68 21.30
CA ILE A 269 -7.04 -8.81 21.01
C ILE A 269 -8.35 -9.53 21.36
N ALA A 270 -8.48 -10.81 21.02
CA ALA A 270 -9.64 -11.62 21.37
C ALA A 270 -9.79 -11.77 22.89
N THR A 271 -8.68 -11.99 23.61
CA THR A 271 -8.65 -12.05 25.08
C THR A 271 -9.06 -10.70 25.69
N ALA A 272 -8.48 -9.60 25.20
CA ALA A 272 -8.84 -8.25 25.65
C ALA A 272 -10.32 -7.93 25.44
N ALA A 273 -10.91 -8.39 24.34
CA ALA A 273 -12.33 -8.19 24.06
C ALA A 273 -13.24 -8.94 25.04
N VAL A 274 -12.82 -10.13 25.53
CA VAL A 274 -13.53 -10.86 26.60
C VAL A 274 -13.48 -10.08 27.91
N ASP A 275 -12.34 -9.44 28.20
CA ASP A 275 -12.15 -8.57 29.37
C ASP A 275 -12.80 -7.18 29.24
N GLY A 276 -13.54 -6.94 28.14
CA GLY A 276 -14.21 -5.66 27.85
C GLY A 276 -13.30 -4.55 27.33
N LEU A 277 -12.01 -4.83 27.07
CA LEU A 277 -11.07 -3.90 26.49
C LEU A 277 -11.09 -3.99 24.96
N ALA A 278 -11.63 -2.95 24.31
CA ALA A 278 -11.67 -2.87 22.85
C ALA A 278 -10.32 -2.39 22.30
N ILE A 279 -9.51 -3.32 21.79
CA ILE A 279 -8.30 -3.02 21.02
C ILE A 279 -8.61 -3.07 19.52
N ALA A 280 -8.34 -1.99 18.80
CA ALA A 280 -8.55 -1.94 17.35
C ALA A 280 -7.56 -2.87 16.62
N ARG A 281 -8.05 -3.63 15.64
CA ARG A 281 -7.22 -4.46 14.76
C ARG A 281 -6.53 -3.61 13.70
N ARG A 282 -5.40 -4.08 13.19
CA ARG A 282 -4.73 -3.45 12.05
C ARG A 282 -5.51 -3.70 10.76
N PHE A 283 -5.46 -2.76 9.82
CA PHE A 283 -6.12 -2.91 8.52
C PHE A 283 -5.48 -4.00 7.67
N ASP A 284 -4.17 -4.21 7.80
CA ASP A 284 -3.33 -5.12 7.02
C ASP A 284 -3.08 -6.49 7.69
N LEU A 285 -3.92 -6.85 8.67
CA LEU A 285 -3.88 -8.15 9.34
C LEU A 285 -4.07 -9.31 8.35
N ASP A 286 -3.24 -10.35 8.42
CA ASP A 286 -3.42 -11.53 7.57
C ASP A 286 -4.76 -12.23 7.91
N PRO A 287 -5.64 -12.45 6.91
CA PRO A 287 -6.92 -13.11 7.12
C PRO A 287 -6.81 -14.49 7.78
N ARG A 288 -5.71 -15.22 7.54
CA ARG A 288 -5.44 -16.52 8.16
C ARG A 288 -5.23 -16.40 9.67
N ALA A 289 -4.55 -15.34 10.12
CA ALA A 289 -4.38 -15.06 11.54
C ALA A 289 -5.71 -14.71 12.21
N TYR A 290 -6.52 -13.87 11.57
CA TYR A 290 -7.83 -13.49 12.11
C TYR A 290 -8.82 -14.66 12.25
N LEU A 291 -8.83 -15.55 11.24
CA LEU A 291 -9.72 -16.70 11.17
C LEU A 291 -9.19 -17.93 11.94
N ASN A 292 -7.94 -17.89 12.44
CA ASN A 292 -7.25 -19.03 13.03
C ASN A 292 -7.22 -20.25 12.11
N ILE A 293 -6.79 -20.06 10.85
CA ILE A 293 -6.71 -21.13 9.85
C ILE A 293 -5.31 -21.27 9.24
N GLU A 294 -5.05 -22.47 8.71
CA GLU A 294 -3.94 -22.84 7.84
C GLU A 294 -4.51 -23.33 6.50
N ALA A 295 -3.87 -22.90 5.42
CA ALA A 295 -4.14 -23.33 4.05
C ALA A 295 -3.05 -24.30 3.60
#